data_AF-A0A9D7ASW0-F1
#
_entry.id   AF-A0A9D7ASW0-F1
#
_cell.length_a   1.000
_cell.length_b   1.000
_cell.length_c   1.000
_cell.angle_alpha   90.00
_cell.angle_beta   90.00
_cell.angle_gamma   90.00
#
_symmetry.space_group_name_H-M   'P 1'
#
loop_
_entity.id
_entity.type
_entity.pdbx_description
1 polymer ?
#
loop_
_entity_poly.entity_id
_entity_poly.type
_entity_poly.pdbx_seq_one_letter_code
_entity_poly.pdbx_strand_id
1 'polypeptide(L)'
;MVTKLTKNKASKSAGAPLSGSVRDSAHQIWQAGLGALSKAQAEGTKAIEALVKEGTTLQRKTQAAAEEKISEATNKMTTMATDITSKATGQWDKLESIFEDRVAKALNKLGVPSAKDISALVARIDELNKSVQKLSAKGAPTAKATTKTAPRAAASPAKPIKPTTKPAAKRVVARKATARAATPKA
;
A
#
# COMPACT_ATOMS: atom_id res chain seq x y z
N MET A 1 -96.03 1.17 -39.32
CA MET A 1 -96.67 -0.16 -39.14
C MET A 1 -96.00 -0.85 -37.97
N VAL A 2 -96.84 -1.32 -37.03
CA VAL A 2 -96.49 -1.93 -35.74
C VAL A 2 -96.43 -3.46 -35.89
N THR A 3 -95.88 -4.13 -34.86
CA THR A 3 -95.90 -5.58 -34.54
C THR A 3 -94.83 -6.46 -35.24
N LYS A 4 -94.03 -7.28 -34.54
CA LYS A 4 -94.32 -8.13 -33.36
C LYS A 4 -93.13 -8.37 -32.42
N LEU A 5 -93.48 -8.49 -31.14
CA LEU A 5 -92.82 -9.21 -30.05
C LEU A 5 -92.34 -10.62 -30.45
N THR A 6 -91.12 -10.96 -30.04
CA THR A 6 -90.73 -12.33 -29.68
C THR A 6 -90.06 -12.31 -28.31
N LYS A 7 -90.91 -12.27 -27.29
CA LYS A 7 -90.57 -12.67 -25.92
C LYS A 7 -90.56 -14.20 -25.91
N ASN A 8 -89.39 -14.84 -26.00
CA ASN A 8 -89.30 -16.28 -25.73
C ASN A 8 -88.95 -16.53 -24.26
N LYS A 9 -89.89 -17.23 -23.65
CA LYS A 9 -90.16 -17.47 -22.24
C LYS A 9 -89.05 -18.28 -21.57
N ALA A 10 -88.58 -17.82 -20.42
CA ALA A 10 -87.95 -18.71 -19.45
C ALA A 10 -89.04 -19.55 -18.78
N SER A 11 -88.93 -20.88 -18.84
CA SER A 11 -89.64 -21.79 -17.94
C SER A 11 -88.69 -22.92 -17.49
N LYS A 12 -88.30 -22.83 -16.22
CA LYS A 12 -87.76 -23.88 -15.34
C LYS A 12 -88.97 -24.74 -14.92
N SER A 13 -89.03 -26.07 -14.80
CA SER A 13 -88.14 -27.18 -14.40
C SER A 13 -88.80 -28.47 -14.99
N ALA A 14 -88.23 -29.66 -15.18
CA ALA A 14 -87.24 -30.41 -14.43
C ALA A 14 -86.69 -31.62 -15.24
N GLY A 15 -85.40 -31.92 -15.06
CA GLY A 15 -84.85 -33.28 -14.96
C GLY A 15 -84.72 -34.13 -16.24
N ALA A 16 -83.66 -33.91 -17.04
CA ALA A 16 -82.78 -34.98 -17.59
C ALA A 16 -81.79 -34.56 -18.71
N PRO A 17 -81.93 -33.48 -19.52
CA PRO A 17 -80.95 -33.21 -20.59
C PRO A 17 -79.96 -32.05 -20.31
N LEU A 18 -80.20 -31.18 -19.33
CA LEU A 18 -79.33 -30.02 -19.03
C LEU A 18 -78.05 -30.42 -18.26
N SER A 19 -78.11 -31.49 -17.46
CA SER A 19 -76.95 -32.00 -16.73
C SER A 19 -75.93 -32.65 -17.67
N GLY A 20 -76.40 -33.29 -18.75
CA GLY A 20 -75.53 -33.85 -19.80
C GLY A 20 -74.83 -32.76 -20.59
N SER A 21 -75.57 -31.76 -21.10
CA SER A 21 -74.98 -30.67 -21.90
C SER A 21 -74.01 -29.78 -21.12
N VAL A 22 -74.25 -29.56 -19.83
CA VAL A 22 -73.29 -28.86 -18.95
C VAL A 22 -72.03 -29.71 -18.73
N ARG A 23 -72.16 -31.04 -18.58
CA ARG A 23 -71.01 -31.94 -18.47
C ARG A 23 -70.19 -31.99 -19.75
N ASP A 24 -70.85 -32.06 -20.91
CA ASP A 24 -70.20 -32.08 -22.22
C ASP A 24 -69.50 -30.74 -22.51
N SER A 25 -70.12 -29.62 -22.15
CA SER A 25 -69.49 -28.29 -22.26
C SER A 25 -68.30 -28.14 -21.32
N ALA A 26 -68.43 -28.60 -20.08
CA ALA A 26 -67.32 -28.60 -19.13
C ALA A 26 -66.17 -29.49 -19.61
N HIS A 27 -66.47 -30.64 -20.22
CA HIS A 27 -65.47 -31.51 -20.81
C HIS A 27 -64.79 -30.85 -22.02
N GLN A 28 -65.54 -30.18 -22.89
CA GLN A 28 -64.97 -29.43 -24.01
C GLN A 28 -64.09 -28.27 -23.54
N ILE A 29 -64.51 -27.52 -22.52
CA ILE A 29 -63.70 -26.44 -21.93
C ILE A 29 -62.43 -27.01 -21.29
N TRP A 30 -62.53 -28.18 -20.63
CA TRP A 30 -61.37 -28.84 -20.05
C TRP A 30 -60.38 -29.36 -21.11
N GLN A 31 -60.89 -29.99 -22.17
CA GLN A 31 -60.09 -30.45 -23.31
C GLN A 31 -59.46 -29.27 -24.06
N ALA A 32 -60.19 -28.18 -24.26
CA ALA A 32 -59.67 -26.94 -24.83
C ALA A 32 -58.63 -26.30 -23.91
N GLY A 33 -58.83 -26.35 -22.59
CA GLY A 33 -57.86 -25.89 -21.60
C GLY A 33 -56.56 -26.70 -21.65
N LEU A 34 -56.64 -28.03 -21.70
CA LEU A 34 -55.48 -28.92 -21.86
C LEU A 34 -54.78 -28.74 -23.22
N GLY A 35 -55.55 -28.54 -24.29
CA GLY A 35 -55.01 -28.26 -25.62
C GLY A 35 -54.30 -26.91 -25.71
N ALA A 36 -54.89 -25.87 -25.13
CA ALA A 36 -54.29 -24.53 -25.05
C ALA A 36 -53.05 -24.52 -24.14
N LEU A 37 -53.08 -25.23 -23.01
CA LEU A 37 -51.92 -25.39 -22.14
C LEU A 37 -50.79 -26.13 -22.86
N SER A 38 -51.10 -27.19 -23.62
CA SER A 38 -50.11 -27.92 -24.41
C SER A 38 -49.52 -27.05 -25.53
N LYS A 39 -50.34 -26.22 -26.18
CA LYS A 39 -49.91 -25.24 -27.18
C LYS A 39 -49.00 -24.17 -26.57
N ALA A 40 -49.37 -23.66 -25.39
CA ALA A 40 -48.57 -22.70 -24.64
C ALA A 40 -47.27 -23.31 -24.09
N GLN A 41 -47.24 -24.59 -23.72
CA GLN A 41 -46.00 -25.28 -23.37
C GLN A 41 -45.08 -25.40 -24.58
N ALA A 42 -45.61 -25.81 -25.74
CA ALA A 42 -44.81 -25.94 -26.97
C ALA A 42 -44.25 -24.58 -27.44
N GLU A 43 -45.03 -23.50 -27.33
CA GLU A 43 -44.59 -22.15 -27.70
C GLU A 43 -43.74 -21.50 -26.60
N GLY A 44 -44.01 -21.81 -25.34
CA GLY A 44 -43.24 -21.38 -24.18
C GLY A 44 -41.82 -21.96 -24.18
N THR A 45 -41.65 -23.24 -24.49
CA THR A 45 -40.31 -23.85 -24.62
C THR A 45 -39.50 -23.18 -25.73
N LYS A 46 -40.11 -22.87 -26.88
CA LYS A 46 -39.43 -22.14 -27.97
C LYS A 46 -39.05 -20.71 -27.58
N ALA A 47 -39.93 -20.01 -26.85
CA ALA A 47 -39.63 -18.68 -26.34
C ALA A 47 -38.48 -18.70 -25.32
N ILE A 48 -38.42 -19.72 -24.46
CA ILE A 48 -37.30 -19.92 -23.51
C ILE A 48 -36.01 -20.22 -24.27
N GLU A 49 -36.02 -21.12 -25.25
CA GLU A 49 -34.83 -21.40 -26.06
C GLU A 49 -34.34 -20.16 -26.83
N ALA A 50 -35.26 -19.36 -27.37
CA ALA A 50 -34.94 -18.09 -28.02
C ALA A 50 -34.32 -17.10 -27.04
N LEU A 51 -34.91 -16.94 -25.85
CA LEU A 51 -34.37 -16.09 -24.78
C LEU A 51 -33.02 -16.58 -24.27
N VAL A 52 -32.79 -17.89 -24.15
CA VAL A 52 -31.48 -18.45 -23.78
C VAL A 52 -30.46 -18.21 -24.88
N LYS A 53 -30.85 -18.33 -26.15
CA LYS A 53 -29.97 -18.03 -27.28
C LYS A 53 -29.64 -16.54 -27.34
N GLU A 54 -30.62 -15.66 -27.16
CA GLU A 54 -30.36 -14.23 -27.06
C GLU A 54 -29.52 -13.90 -25.83
N GLY A 55 -29.82 -14.47 -24.66
CA GLY A 55 -29.06 -14.28 -23.42
C GLY A 55 -27.61 -14.72 -23.53
N THR A 56 -27.34 -15.87 -24.15
CA THR A 56 -25.96 -16.33 -24.41
C THR A 56 -25.24 -15.45 -25.43
N THR A 57 -25.94 -14.95 -26.46
CA THR A 57 -25.33 -13.99 -27.40
C THR A 57 -25.09 -12.62 -26.76
N LEU A 58 -25.99 -12.16 -25.89
CA LEU A 58 -25.87 -10.91 -25.15
C LEU A 58 -24.74 -11.02 -24.12
N GLN A 59 -24.65 -12.14 -23.39
CA GLN A 59 -23.54 -12.41 -22.48
C GLN A 59 -22.21 -12.42 -23.23
N ARG A 60 -22.12 -13.09 -24.39
CA ARG A 60 -20.88 -13.05 -25.21
C ARG A 60 -20.55 -11.64 -25.70
N LYS A 61 -21.54 -10.89 -26.16
CA LYS A 61 -21.34 -9.49 -26.62
C LYS A 61 -20.93 -8.57 -25.47
N THR A 62 -21.55 -8.70 -24.31
CA THR A 62 -21.21 -7.93 -23.11
C THR A 62 -19.85 -8.34 -22.56
N GLN A 63 -19.52 -9.63 -22.57
CA GLN A 63 -18.18 -10.11 -22.20
C GLN A 63 -17.12 -9.57 -23.15
N ALA A 64 -17.31 -9.67 -24.46
CA ALA A 64 -16.36 -9.15 -25.44
C ALA A 64 -16.19 -7.62 -25.31
N ALA A 65 -17.29 -6.87 -25.17
CA ALA A 65 -17.24 -5.43 -24.96
C ALA A 65 -16.59 -5.07 -23.61
N ALA A 66 -16.84 -5.84 -22.56
CA ALA A 66 -16.21 -5.64 -21.26
C ALA A 66 -14.71 -5.96 -21.32
N GLU A 67 -14.30 -7.05 -21.97
CA GLU A 67 -12.90 -7.40 -22.20
C GLU A 67 -12.18 -6.33 -23.00
N GLU A 68 -12.81 -5.77 -24.05
CA GLU A 68 -12.26 -4.65 -24.82
C GLU A 68 -12.11 -3.38 -23.97
N LYS A 69 -13.13 -3.03 -23.17
CA LYS A 69 -13.08 -1.86 -22.28
C LYS A 69 -12.09 -2.02 -21.14
N ILE A 70 -11.98 -3.21 -20.57
CA ILE A 70 -10.99 -3.53 -19.53
C ILE A 70 -9.60 -3.49 -20.14
N SER A 71 -9.39 -4.09 -21.33
CA SER A 71 -8.09 -4.05 -22.01
C SER A 71 -7.68 -2.62 -22.34
N GLU A 72 -8.59 -1.79 -22.87
CA GLU A 72 -8.31 -0.36 -23.09
C GLU A 72 -8.01 0.38 -21.78
N ALA A 73 -8.80 0.15 -20.73
CA ALA A 73 -8.61 0.81 -19.44
C ALA A 73 -7.30 0.39 -18.78
N THR A 74 -6.97 -0.90 -18.83
CA THR A 74 -5.68 -1.46 -18.37
C THR A 74 -4.54 -0.89 -19.18
N ASN A 75 -4.64 -0.79 -20.51
CA ASN A 75 -3.60 -0.19 -21.34
C ASN A 75 -3.42 1.30 -21.00
N LYS A 76 -4.51 2.07 -20.88
CA LYS A 76 -4.47 3.47 -20.47
C LYS A 76 -3.88 3.63 -19.07
N MET A 77 -4.26 2.76 -18.13
CA MET A 77 -3.75 2.76 -16.76
C MET A 77 -2.28 2.37 -16.72
N THR A 78 -1.84 1.39 -17.50
CA THR A 78 -0.43 1.01 -17.62
C THR A 78 0.38 2.16 -18.20
N THR A 79 -0.08 2.80 -19.29
CA THR A 79 0.62 3.98 -19.86
C THR A 79 0.70 5.12 -18.85
N MET A 80 -0.41 5.45 -18.19
CA MET A 80 -0.44 6.48 -17.14
C MET A 80 0.47 6.11 -15.96
N ALA A 81 0.48 4.85 -15.54
CA ALA A 81 1.35 4.36 -14.48
C ALA A 81 2.82 4.45 -14.90
N THR A 82 3.17 4.07 -16.12
CA THR A 82 4.52 4.23 -16.66
C THR A 82 4.93 5.70 -16.70
N ASP A 83 4.07 6.59 -17.19
CA ASP A 83 4.33 8.04 -17.21
C ASP A 83 4.51 8.64 -15.81
N ILE A 84 3.64 8.25 -14.86
CA ILE A 84 3.74 8.66 -13.47
C ILE A 84 5.01 8.10 -12.85
N THR A 85 5.34 6.83 -13.07
CA THR A 85 6.57 6.21 -12.57
C THR A 85 7.79 6.91 -13.14
N SER A 86 7.86 7.15 -14.45
CA SER A 86 8.98 7.86 -15.08
C SER A 86 9.13 9.30 -14.56
N LYS A 87 8.02 10.03 -14.37
CA LYS A 87 8.06 11.37 -13.74
C LYS A 87 8.41 11.32 -12.26
N ALA A 88 7.97 10.27 -11.56
CA ALA A 88 8.25 10.06 -10.15
C ALA A 88 9.69 9.60 -9.93
N THR A 89 10.34 8.86 -10.85
CA THR A 89 11.75 8.44 -10.72
C THR A 89 12.65 9.65 -10.47
N GLY A 90 12.49 10.74 -11.23
CA GLY A 90 13.26 11.97 -10.97
C GLY A 90 12.93 12.67 -9.64
N GLN A 91 11.72 12.46 -9.09
CA GLN A 91 11.39 12.90 -7.73
C GLN A 91 11.93 11.94 -6.67
N TRP A 92 12.04 10.64 -6.97
CA TRP A 92 12.65 9.63 -6.13
C TRP A 92 14.15 9.86 -5.98
N ASP A 93 14.88 10.25 -7.03
CA ASP A 93 16.28 10.65 -6.93
C ASP A 93 16.46 11.82 -5.95
N LYS A 94 15.51 12.78 -5.95
CA LYS A 94 15.52 13.90 -5.01
C LYS A 94 15.16 13.47 -3.59
N LEU A 95 14.26 12.50 -3.43
CA LEU A 95 13.96 11.89 -2.13
C LEU A 95 15.12 11.04 -1.62
N GLU A 96 15.87 10.38 -2.48
CA GLU A 96 17.09 9.65 -2.15
C GLU A 96 18.13 10.63 -1.62
N SER A 97 18.37 11.76 -2.30
CA SER A 97 19.26 12.80 -1.78
C SER A 97 18.81 13.35 -0.41
N ILE A 98 17.50 13.59 -0.21
CA ILE A 98 16.98 14.05 1.10
C ILE A 98 17.12 12.95 2.15
N PHE A 99 16.89 11.69 1.78
CA PHE A 99 17.05 10.54 2.66
C PHE A 99 18.51 10.37 3.06
N GLU A 100 19.45 10.42 2.11
CA GLU A 100 20.89 10.43 2.34
C GLU A 100 21.29 11.57 3.27
N ASP A 101 20.80 12.80 3.05
CA ASP A 101 21.07 13.93 3.93
C ASP A 101 20.52 13.71 5.35
N ARG A 102 19.33 13.11 5.47
CA ARG A 102 18.72 12.79 6.77
C ARG A 102 19.46 11.65 7.47
N VAL A 103 19.86 10.61 6.74
CA VAL A 103 20.66 9.49 7.25
C VAL A 103 22.04 9.97 7.66
N ALA A 104 22.72 10.75 6.83
CA ALA A 104 24.00 11.37 7.14
C ALA A 104 23.90 12.28 8.36
N LYS A 105 22.82 13.07 8.50
CA LYS A 105 22.59 13.93 9.68
C LYS A 105 22.33 13.10 10.94
N ALA A 106 21.60 11.99 10.83
CA ALA A 106 21.37 11.08 11.95
C ALA A 106 22.67 10.38 12.39
N LEU A 107 23.47 9.89 11.44
CA LEU A 107 24.76 9.25 11.70
C LEU A 107 25.77 10.23 12.33
N ASN A 108 25.83 11.46 11.83
CA ASN A 108 26.67 12.51 12.43
C ASN A 108 26.23 12.84 13.87
N LYS A 109 24.92 12.83 14.16
CA LYS A 109 24.42 13.01 15.54
C LYS A 109 24.74 11.84 16.46
N LEU A 110 24.91 10.65 15.91
CA LEU A 110 25.34 9.45 16.62
C LEU A 110 26.88 9.36 16.75
N GLY A 111 27.62 10.32 16.19
CA GLY A 111 29.08 10.40 16.30
C GLY A 111 29.85 9.61 15.24
N VAL A 112 29.19 9.16 14.17
CA VAL A 112 29.85 8.54 13.01
C VAL A 112 30.36 9.67 12.10
N PRO A 113 31.69 9.88 11.97
CA PRO A 113 32.24 10.93 11.12
C PRO A 113 31.95 10.64 9.64
N SER A 114 31.62 11.66 8.86
CA SER A 114 31.37 11.48 7.43
C SER A 114 32.67 11.29 6.64
N ALA A 115 32.59 10.66 5.46
CA ALA A 115 33.74 10.48 4.57
C ALA A 115 34.38 11.82 4.13
N LYS A 116 33.57 12.88 4.00
CA LYS A 116 34.05 14.25 3.70
C LYS A 116 34.86 14.83 4.86
N ASP A 117 34.43 14.59 6.10
CA ASP A 117 35.15 15.07 7.28
C ASP A 117 36.51 14.39 7.43
N ILE A 118 36.56 13.08 7.17
CA ILE A 118 37.80 12.30 7.16
C ILE A 118 38.74 12.84 6.07
N SER A 119 38.22 13.10 4.86
CA SER A 119 39.01 13.63 3.75
C SER A 119 39.56 15.03 4.02
N ALA A 120 38.74 15.92 4.59
CA ALA A 120 39.16 17.26 5.00
C ALA A 120 40.23 17.20 6.11
N LEU A 121 40.11 16.27 7.04
CA LEU A 121 41.10 16.06 8.09
C LEU A 121 42.42 15.54 7.51
N VAL A 122 42.39 14.58 6.57
CA VAL A 122 43.59 14.09 5.88
C VAL A 122 44.32 15.23 5.16
N ALA A 123 43.60 16.05 4.40
CA ALA A 123 44.20 17.20 3.71
C ALA A 123 44.86 18.19 4.69
N ARG A 124 44.21 18.41 5.85
CA ARG A 124 44.76 19.27 6.91
C ARG A 124 45.98 18.66 7.58
N ILE A 125 46.01 17.34 7.76
CA ILE A 125 47.17 16.61 8.27
C ILE A 125 48.34 16.72 7.28
N ASP A 126 48.10 16.60 5.99
CA ASP A 126 49.15 16.73 4.97
C ASP A 126 49.75 18.15 4.94
N GLU A 127 48.92 19.18 5.03
CA GLU A 127 49.35 20.59 5.17
C GLU A 127 50.20 20.79 6.43
N LEU A 128 49.76 20.23 7.56
CA LEU A 128 50.46 20.34 8.83
C LEU A 128 51.78 19.57 8.79
N ASN A 129 51.80 18.39 8.19
CA ASN A 129 53.01 17.58 8.01
C ASN A 129 54.03 18.31 7.13
N LYS A 130 53.58 18.95 6.04
CA LYS A 130 54.43 19.84 5.22
C LYS A 130 54.99 21.00 6.04
N SER A 131 54.18 21.60 6.90
CA SER A 131 54.61 22.71 7.76
C SER A 131 55.62 22.27 8.82
N VAL A 132 55.41 21.10 9.44
CA VAL A 132 56.34 20.50 10.42
C VAL A 132 57.64 20.05 9.78
N GLN A 133 57.61 19.52 8.55
CA GLN A 133 58.83 19.21 7.79
C GLN A 133 59.61 20.47 7.45
N LYS A 134 58.93 21.55 7.02
CA LYS A 134 59.57 22.85 6.79
C LYS A 134 60.21 23.42 8.06
N LEU A 135 59.56 23.30 9.21
CA LEU A 135 60.08 23.76 10.50
C LEU A 135 61.18 22.86 11.06
N SER A 136 61.10 21.54 10.88
CA SER A 136 62.15 20.59 11.29
C SER A 136 63.40 20.72 10.41
N ALA A 137 63.24 21.00 9.12
CA ALA A 137 64.35 21.35 8.24
C ALA A 137 65.01 22.70 8.61
N LYS A 138 64.28 23.59 9.30
CA LYS A 138 64.78 24.86 9.82
C LYS A 138 65.41 24.74 11.22
N GLY A 139 65.18 23.62 11.93
CA GLY A 139 65.59 23.39 13.31
C GLY A 139 66.73 22.40 13.53
N ALA A 140 67.32 21.82 12.48
CA ALA A 140 68.52 21.02 12.63
C ALA A 140 69.76 21.95 12.73
N PRO A 141 70.42 22.08 13.90
CA PRO A 141 71.75 22.65 13.91
C PRO A 141 72.66 21.65 13.20
N THR A 142 73.37 22.12 12.19
CA THR A 142 74.47 21.40 11.56
C THR A 142 75.57 21.18 12.61
N ALA A 143 75.48 20.07 13.35
CA ALA A 143 76.58 19.57 14.15
C ALA A 143 77.62 18.94 13.21
N LYS A 144 78.64 19.72 12.88
CA LYS A 144 79.91 19.19 12.36
C LYS A 144 81.07 19.97 12.96
N ALA A 145 81.57 19.51 14.11
CA ALA A 145 82.93 19.76 14.55
C ALA A 145 83.35 18.72 15.62
N THR A 146 84.17 17.77 15.16
CA THR A 146 85.35 17.19 15.83
C THR A 146 85.23 16.64 17.25
N THR A 147 85.29 15.31 17.30
CA THR A 147 85.95 14.45 18.30
C THR A 147 87.05 15.12 19.16
N LYS A 148 86.89 15.10 20.49
CA LYS A 148 87.98 14.76 21.44
C LYS A 148 87.49 14.49 22.87
N THR A 149 87.73 13.25 23.31
CA THR A 149 88.14 12.78 24.66
C THR A 149 87.25 12.99 25.91
N ALA A 150 86.94 11.83 26.51
CA ALA A 150 86.35 11.41 27.80
C ALA A 150 86.92 12.05 29.10
N PRO A 151 86.48 11.63 30.34
CA PRO A 151 85.19 11.10 30.81
C PRO A 151 84.65 11.91 32.02
N ARG A 152 83.36 11.75 32.39
CA ARG A 152 82.85 12.19 33.70
C ARG A 152 82.31 11.01 34.50
N ALA A 153 83.00 10.71 35.59
CA ALA A 153 82.50 9.95 36.73
C ALA A 153 81.78 10.88 37.74
N ALA A 154 80.95 10.27 38.58
CA ALA A 154 80.28 10.82 39.77
C ALA A 154 79.12 11.81 39.51
N ALA A 155 77.96 11.76 40.18
CA ALA A 155 77.40 10.87 41.19
C ALA A 155 75.88 11.16 41.25
N SER A 156 75.10 10.17 41.69
CA SER A 156 73.70 10.27 42.17
C SER A 156 73.63 10.99 43.53
N PRO A 157 72.48 11.15 44.25
CA PRO A 157 71.05 10.88 43.97
C PRO A 157 70.14 12.09 44.41
N ALA A 158 68.80 12.10 44.27
CA ALA A 158 67.88 11.69 45.34
C ALA A 158 66.38 11.89 44.95
N LYS A 159 65.58 10.88 45.33
CA LYS A 159 64.10 10.80 45.48
C LYS A 159 63.58 11.81 46.54
N PRO A 160 62.28 11.83 46.99
CA PRO A 160 61.05 11.05 46.67
C PRO A 160 59.86 12.00 46.33
N ILE A 161 58.57 11.65 46.15
CA ILE A 161 57.58 11.05 47.08
C ILE A 161 56.32 10.71 46.25
N LYS A 162 55.65 9.63 46.66
CA LYS A 162 54.47 8.98 46.07
C LYS A 162 53.19 9.43 46.86
N PRO A 163 52.09 8.66 46.89
CA PRO A 163 50.76 8.92 46.31
C PRO A 163 49.62 9.22 47.34
N THR A 164 48.42 9.61 46.89
CA THR A 164 47.15 9.46 47.67
C THR A 164 45.93 9.56 46.73
N THR A 165 45.09 8.50 46.54
CA THR A 165 43.82 8.14 47.25
C THR A 165 42.72 9.21 47.18
N LYS A 166 41.40 8.99 47.02
CA LYS A 166 40.44 7.86 47.02
C LYS A 166 39.08 8.46 46.51
N PRO A 167 38.03 7.65 46.24
CA PRO A 167 36.78 8.02 45.57
C PRO A 167 35.64 8.38 46.54
N ALA A 168 34.54 8.95 46.03
CA ALA A 168 33.31 9.17 46.78
C ALA A 168 32.04 8.88 45.95
N ALA A 169 31.21 7.98 46.50
CA ALA A 169 29.84 7.68 46.10
C ALA A 169 28.83 8.47 46.96
N LYS A 170 27.61 8.72 46.43
CA LYS A 170 26.28 8.94 47.06
C LYS A 170 25.43 9.79 46.09
N ARG A 171 24.11 9.70 45.95
CA ARG A 171 23.03 8.99 46.68
C ARG A 171 21.70 9.24 45.93
N VAL A 172 20.79 8.28 46.07
CA VAL A 172 19.37 8.22 45.66
C VAL A 172 18.53 9.38 46.20
N VAL A 173 17.54 9.87 45.42
CA VAL A 173 16.25 10.39 45.92
C VAL A 173 15.13 10.24 44.88
N ALA A 174 13.99 9.75 45.37
CA ALA A 174 12.74 9.52 44.67
C ALA A 174 11.85 10.77 44.55
N ARG A 175 10.96 10.81 43.54
CA ARG A 175 9.68 11.57 43.52
C ARG A 175 8.77 10.91 42.46
N LYS A 176 7.77 10.14 42.88
CA LYS A 176 6.39 10.49 43.26
C LYS A 176 5.43 10.58 42.06
N ALA A 177 4.49 9.64 42.06
CA ALA A 177 3.35 9.52 41.17
C ALA A 177 2.27 10.59 41.43
N THR A 178 1.51 10.92 40.38
CA THR A 178 0.12 11.39 40.47
C THR A 178 -0.71 10.78 39.35
N ALA A 179 -1.59 9.86 39.73
CA ALA A 179 -2.77 9.48 38.97
C ALA A 179 -3.84 10.59 39.09
N ARG A 180 -4.60 10.85 38.02
CA ARG A 180 -5.93 11.44 38.13
C ARG A 180 -6.86 10.78 37.12
N ALA A 181 -7.94 10.21 37.65
CA ALA A 181 -9.06 9.64 36.93
C ALA A 181 -10.26 10.60 36.91
N ALA A 182 -11.24 10.25 36.05
CA ALA A 182 -12.68 10.62 36.05
C ALA A 182 -13.07 11.98 35.41
N THR A 183 -13.59 12.04 34.15
CA THR A 183 -14.97 11.77 33.58
C THR A 183 -15.91 12.99 33.61
N PRO A 184 -17.08 13.04 32.93
CA PRO A 184 -17.42 12.78 31.52
C PRO A 184 -18.29 13.90 30.86
N LYS A 185 -18.54 13.75 29.54
CA LYS A 185 -19.71 14.14 28.70
C LYS A 185 -20.58 15.38 29.02
N ALA A 186 -20.71 16.26 28.03
CA ALA A 186 -21.93 16.97 27.64
C ALA A 186 -22.09 16.81 26.11
#